data_AF-A0A535IWI4-F1
#
_entry.id   AF-A0A535IWI4-F1
#
_cell.length_a   1.000
_cell.length_b   1.000
_cell.length_c   1.000
_cell.angle_alpha   90.00
_cell.angle_beta   90.00
_cell.angle_gamma   90.00
#
_symmetry.space_group_name_H-M   'P 1'
#
loop_
_entity.id
_entity.type
_entity.pdbx_description
1 polymer ?
#
loop_
_entity_poly.entity_id
_entity_poly.type
_entity_poly.pdbx_seq_one_letter_code
_entity_poly.pdbx_strand_id
1 'polypeptide(L)'
;PLDESGIVLPGFGSLSGRDVRDVSDPIVEHLRREHRFYRLEPYNHRYPHCWRCGTPLVFRLVDEWYIRMGPVYDQPRETLTREQVNASLRYQIMELVDRIRWIPSFGYERELDWLLNMHDWMISKKRYWGLALPIYDCP
;
A
#
# COMPACT_ATOMS: atom_id res chain seq x y z
N PRO A 1 -7.86 14.90 0.91
CA PRO A 1 -8.79 13.98 1.62
C PRO A 1 -9.85 13.51 0.65
N LEU A 2 -10.02 12.19 0.49
CA LEU A 2 -10.76 11.59 -0.62
C LEU A 2 -11.72 10.54 -0.10
N ASP A 3 -12.86 10.41 -0.76
CA ASP A 3 -13.77 9.28 -0.59
C ASP A 3 -13.28 8.03 -1.36
N GLU A 4 -14.13 6.99 -1.42
CA GLU A 4 -13.79 5.73 -2.07
C GLU A 4 -13.71 5.80 -3.59
N SER A 5 -14.33 6.82 -4.19
CA SER A 5 -14.37 7.06 -5.63
C SER A 5 -13.26 8.01 -6.09
N GLY A 6 -12.41 8.48 -5.17
CA GLY A 6 -11.36 9.45 -5.48
C GLY A 6 -11.87 10.89 -5.55
N ILE A 7 -13.05 11.16 -4.98
CA ILE A 7 -13.64 12.50 -4.93
C ILE A 7 -13.21 13.20 -3.63
N VAL A 8 -12.88 14.49 -3.73
CA VAL A 8 -12.52 15.30 -2.57
C VAL A 8 -13.71 15.47 -1.63
N LEU A 9 -13.48 15.19 -0.35
CA LEU A 9 -14.50 15.29 0.70
C LEU A 9 -15.06 16.71 0.86
N PRO A 10 -16.23 16.89 1.51
CA PRO A 10 -16.73 18.21 1.87
C PRO A 10 -15.77 19.00 2.79
N GLY A 11 -15.85 20.33 2.72
CA GLY A 11 -15.07 21.24 3.58
C GLY A 11 -13.78 21.79 2.96
N PHE A 12 -13.50 21.46 1.70
CA PHE A 12 -12.31 21.92 0.96
C PHE A 12 -12.63 23.04 -0.04
N GLY A 13 -13.62 23.88 0.26
CA GLY A 13 -14.03 24.99 -0.58
C GLY A 13 -14.42 24.52 -2.00
N SER A 14 -13.88 25.20 -3.02
CA SER A 14 -14.15 24.93 -4.44
C SER A 14 -13.63 23.58 -4.95
N LEU A 15 -12.82 22.88 -4.16
CA LEU A 15 -12.30 21.54 -4.49
C LEU A 15 -13.26 20.43 -4.06
N SER A 16 -14.15 20.69 -3.10
CA SER A 16 -15.09 19.69 -2.60
C SER A 16 -15.93 19.12 -3.73
N GLY A 17 -16.07 17.79 -3.81
CA GLY A 17 -16.85 17.12 -4.86
C GLY A 17 -16.14 16.97 -6.21
N ARG A 18 -14.88 17.41 -6.34
CA ARG A 18 -14.08 17.19 -7.56
C ARG A 18 -13.32 15.87 -7.50
N ASP A 19 -13.10 15.27 -8.66
CA ASP A 19 -12.17 14.16 -8.80
C ASP A 19 -10.73 14.62 -8.54
N VAL A 20 -9.96 13.83 -7.81
CA VAL A 20 -8.56 14.10 -7.48
C VAL A 20 -7.66 14.38 -8.68
N ARG A 21 -8.02 13.90 -9.88
CA ARG A 21 -7.26 14.16 -11.10
C ARG A 21 -7.47 15.57 -11.65
N ASP A 22 -8.57 16.22 -11.27
CA ASP A 22 -8.99 17.52 -11.80
C ASP A 22 -8.72 18.68 -10.83
N VAL A 23 -8.03 18.43 -9.71
CA VAL A 23 -7.77 19.47 -8.67
C VAL A 23 -6.44 20.18 -8.82
N SER A 24 -5.51 19.65 -9.61
CA SER A 24 -4.17 20.24 -9.76
C SER A 24 -4.21 21.67 -10.29
N ASP A 25 -4.91 21.92 -11.40
CA ASP A 25 -5.00 23.26 -11.99
C ASP A 25 -5.71 24.27 -11.06
N PRO A 26 -6.89 23.94 -10.47
CA PRO A 26 -7.52 24.80 -9.47
C PRO A 26 -6.62 25.16 -8.28
N ILE A 27 -5.81 24.22 -7.79
CA ILE A 27 -4.86 24.47 -6.69
C ILE A 27 -3.77 25.44 -7.14
N VAL A 28 -3.21 25.23 -8.34
CA VAL A 28 -2.18 26.11 -8.90
C VAL A 28 -2.71 27.54 -9.05
N GLU A 29 -3.91 27.72 -9.60
CA GLU A 29 -4.48 29.07 -9.75
C GLU A 29 -4.79 29.73 -8.41
N HIS A 30 -5.26 28.97 -7.43
CA HIS A 30 -5.43 29.48 -6.08
C HIS A 30 -4.09 29.98 -5.50
N LEU A 31 -3.02 29.18 -5.59
CA LEU A 31 -1.70 29.55 -5.11
C LEU A 31 -1.13 30.79 -5.81
N ARG A 32 -1.39 30.97 -7.12
CA ARG A 32 -1.00 32.19 -7.85
C ARG A 32 -1.70 33.42 -7.32
N ARG A 33 -3.01 33.32 -7.11
CA ARG A 33 -3.83 34.44 -6.60
C ARG A 33 -3.43 34.85 -5.18
N GLU A 34 -3.07 33.90 -4.33
CA GLU A 34 -2.58 34.17 -2.97
C GLU A 34 -1.11 34.60 -2.92
N HIS A 35 -0.45 34.82 -4.07
CA HIS A 35 0.97 35.16 -4.19
C HIS A 35 1.91 34.14 -3.50
N ARG A 36 1.53 32.87 -3.45
CA ARG A 36 2.28 31.75 -2.85
C ARG A 36 2.82 30.74 -3.88
N PHE A 37 2.63 31.01 -5.16
CA PHE A 37 3.09 30.16 -6.26
C PHE A 37 4.47 30.61 -6.75
N TYR A 38 5.42 29.67 -6.82
CA TYR A 38 6.78 29.94 -7.29
C TYR A 38 6.97 29.58 -8.77
N ARG A 39 6.79 28.30 -9.13
CA ARG A 39 7.02 27.77 -10.48
C ARG A 39 6.19 26.52 -10.72
N LEU A 40 5.73 26.33 -11.95
CA LEU A 40 5.12 25.09 -12.44
C LEU A 40 6.09 24.46 -13.43
N GLU A 41 6.40 23.18 -13.23
CA GLU A 41 7.30 22.44 -14.09
C GLU A 41 6.79 21.00 -14.29
N PRO A 42 6.54 20.58 -15.55
CA PRO A 42 6.18 19.20 -15.83
C PRO A 42 7.41 18.30 -15.68
N TYR A 43 7.27 17.18 -14.95
CA TYR A 43 8.37 16.26 -14.68
C TYR A 43 7.99 14.80 -14.94
N ASN A 44 8.82 14.11 -15.73
CA ASN A 44 8.63 12.70 -16.03
C ASN A 44 9.14 11.82 -14.88
N HIS A 45 8.25 11.03 -14.30
CA HIS A 45 8.58 10.12 -13.21
C HIS A 45 7.76 8.83 -13.29
N ARG A 46 8.14 7.85 -12.48
CA ARG A 46 7.37 6.60 -12.33
C ARG A 46 6.18 6.86 -11.42
N TYR A 47 4.98 6.59 -11.93
CA TYR A 47 3.74 6.72 -11.16
C TYR A 47 3.02 5.36 -11.05
N PRO A 48 2.50 4.99 -9.88
CA PRO A 48 1.82 3.71 -9.70
C PRO A 48 0.47 3.69 -10.44
N HIS A 49 0.22 2.60 -11.16
CA HIS A 49 -1.04 2.36 -11.87
C HIS A 49 -1.63 1.03 -11.45
N CYS A 50 -2.96 0.93 -11.48
CA CYS A 50 -3.65 -0.32 -11.21
C CYS A 50 -3.21 -1.37 -12.24
N TRP A 51 -2.62 -2.47 -11.77
CA TRP A 51 -2.12 -3.54 -12.62
C TRP A 51 -3.20 -4.21 -13.49
N ARG A 52 -4.49 -4.06 -13.14
CA ARG A 52 -5.62 -4.64 -13.87
C ARG A 52 -6.25 -3.67 -14.88
N CYS A 53 -6.55 -2.43 -14.48
CA CYS A 53 -7.30 -1.48 -15.32
C CYS A 53 -6.47 -0.28 -15.80
N GLY A 54 -5.20 -0.18 -15.40
CA GLY A 54 -4.28 0.87 -15.84
C GLY A 54 -4.60 2.27 -15.31
N THR A 55 -5.58 2.44 -14.44
CA THR A 55 -5.91 3.75 -13.86
C THR A 55 -4.82 4.18 -12.85
N PRO A 56 -4.43 5.48 -12.81
CA PRO A 56 -3.48 5.99 -11.82
C PRO A 56 -3.97 5.73 -10.39
N LEU A 57 -3.07 5.25 -9.53
CA LEU A 57 -3.39 4.98 -8.12
C LEU A 57 -3.17 6.23 -7.27
N VAL A 58 -4.03 6.39 -6.26
CA VAL A 58 -3.90 7.45 -5.27
C VAL A 58 -3.92 6.83 -3.88
N PHE A 59 -3.06 7.32 -2.99
CA PHE A 59 -2.99 6.85 -1.62
C PHE A 59 -4.00 7.61 -0.75
N ARG A 60 -4.78 6.86 0.02
CA ARG A 60 -5.71 7.38 1.03
C ARG A 60 -5.70 6.48 2.26
N LEU A 61 -6.12 7.03 3.39
CA LEU A 61 -6.37 6.23 4.60
C LEU A 61 -7.65 5.41 4.43
N VAL A 62 -7.61 4.17 4.89
CA VAL A 62 -8.68 3.18 4.79
C VAL A 62 -8.69 2.29 6.02
N ASP A 63 -9.89 1.93 6.46
CA ASP A 63 -10.10 0.82 7.39
C ASP A 63 -10.17 -0.48 6.58
N GLU A 64 -9.19 -1.36 6.80
CA GLU A 64 -9.01 -2.62 6.08
C GLU A 64 -8.49 -3.69 7.05
N TRP A 65 -8.66 -4.95 6.69
CA TRP A 65 -8.20 -6.10 7.46
C TRP A 65 -6.82 -6.54 7.00
N TYR A 66 -5.93 -6.77 7.98
CA TYR A 66 -4.54 -7.15 7.75
C TYR A 66 -4.20 -8.41 8.53
N ILE A 67 -3.33 -9.24 7.95
CA ILE A 67 -2.59 -10.26 8.66
C ILE A 67 -1.27 -9.64 9.11
N ARG A 68 -1.04 -9.66 10.43
CA ARG A 68 0.20 -9.16 11.02
C ARG A 68 1.36 -10.09 10.67
N MET A 69 2.32 -9.58 9.89
CA MET A 69 3.52 -10.32 9.51
C MET A 69 4.59 -10.32 10.60
N GLY A 70 4.44 -9.42 11.58
CA GLY A 70 5.27 -9.32 12.77
C GLY A 70 6.53 -8.46 12.56
N PRO A 71 7.35 -8.31 13.62
CA PRO A 71 8.46 -7.37 13.64
C PRO A 71 9.53 -7.73 12.60
N VAL A 72 10.20 -6.70 12.12
CA VAL A 72 11.46 -6.79 11.36
C VAL A 72 12.58 -6.45 12.34
N TYR A 73 13.70 -7.16 12.24
CA TYR A 73 14.83 -7.00 13.16
C TYR A 73 16.02 -6.54 12.35
N ASP A 74 16.74 -5.54 12.86
CA ASP A 74 17.93 -4.98 12.24
C ASP A 74 19.18 -5.80 12.62
N GLN A 75 19.14 -7.09 12.30
CA GLN A 75 20.26 -8.02 12.48
C GLN A 75 20.12 -9.19 11.48
N PRO A 76 21.22 -9.91 11.16
CA PRO A 76 21.15 -11.06 10.27
C PRO A 76 20.13 -12.09 10.75
N ARG A 77 19.35 -12.67 9.83
CA ARG A 77 18.28 -13.61 10.22
C ARG A 77 18.84 -14.83 10.96
N GLU A 78 20.06 -15.24 10.62
CA GLU A 78 20.74 -16.40 11.19
C GLU A 78 21.07 -16.20 12.67
N THR A 79 21.10 -14.95 13.15
CA THR A 79 21.35 -14.60 14.55
C THR A 79 20.07 -14.37 15.34
N LEU A 80 18.89 -14.54 14.73
CA LEU A 80 17.61 -14.39 15.42
C LEU A 80 17.41 -15.49 16.45
N THR A 81 16.92 -15.11 17.63
CA THR A 81 16.51 -16.08 18.63
C THR A 81 15.23 -16.78 18.18
N ARG A 82 14.97 -17.98 18.72
CA ARG A 82 13.73 -18.71 18.44
C ARG A 82 12.49 -17.90 18.81
N GLU A 83 12.56 -17.10 19.88
CA GLU A 83 11.49 -16.20 20.29
C GLU A 83 11.21 -15.12 19.23
N GLN A 84 12.26 -14.50 18.70
CA GLN A 84 12.15 -13.50 17.64
C GLN A 84 11.54 -14.09 16.35
N VAL A 85 11.96 -15.29 15.96
CA VAL A 85 11.37 -16.00 14.81
C VAL A 85 9.89 -16.28 15.05
N ASN A 86 9.52 -16.80 16.23
CA ASN A 86 8.12 -17.10 16.57
C ASN A 86 7.24 -15.85 16.66
N ALA A 87 7.81 -14.68 16.94
CA ALA A 87 7.07 -13.41 16.96
C ALA A 87 6.72 -12.87 15.56
N SER A 88 7.36 -13.38 14.49
CA SER A 88 7.20 -12.87 13.13
C SER A 88 6.81 -13.98 12.16
N LEU A 89 5.59 -13.90 11.62
CA LEU A 89 5.10 -14.84 10.61
C LEU A 89 6.01 -14.84 9.37
N ARG A 90 6.59 -13.69 9.04
CA ARG A 90 7.60 -13.55 7.98
C ARG A 90 8.77 -14.52 8.16
N TYR A 91 9.42 -14.51 9.33
CA TYR A 91 10.59 -15.37 9.56
C TYR A 91 10.19 -16.85 9.64
N GLN A 92 8.99 -17.16 10.13
CA GLN A 92 8.46 -18.52 10.10
C GLN A 92 8.27 -19.04 8.67
N ILE A 93 7.77 -18.20 7.76
CA ILE A 93 7.65 -18.55 6.34
C ILE A 93 9.05 -18.73 5.71
N MET A 94 10.02 -17.87 6.05
CA MET A 94 11.38 -18.00 5.54
C MET A 94 12.03 -19.35 5.93
N GLU A 95 11.78 -19.88 7.13
CA GLU A 95 12.27 -21.21 7.52
C GLU A 95 11.72 -22.34 6.63
N LEU A 96 10.51 -22.16 6.07
CA LEU A 96 9.93 -23.10 5.10
C LEU A 96 10.50 -22.87 3.70
N VAL A 97 10.69 -21.61 3.30
CA VAL A 97 11.32 -21.23 2.01
C VAL A 97 12.68 -21.89 1.83
N ASP A 98 13.49 -21.97 2.88
CA ASP A 98 14.79 -22.65 2.88
C ASP A 98 14.70 -24.16 2.62
N ARG A 99 13.57 -24.79 2.94
CA ARG A 99 13.36 -26.24 2.79
C ARG A 99 12.78 -26.63 1.44
N ILE A 100 12.32 -25.64 0.67
CA ILE A 100 11.68 -25.86 -0.63
C ILE A 100 12.74 -26.04 -1.71
N ARG A 101 12.50 -27.00 -2.61
CA ARG A 101 13.29 -27.13 -3.85
C ARG A 101 12.77 -26.14 -4.89
N TRP A 102 13.54 -25.09 -5.15
CA TRP A 102 13.20 -24.06 -6.12
C TRP A 102 13.62 -24.42 -7.55
N ILE A 103 12.67 -24.38 -8.47
CA ILE A 103 12.91 -24.57 -9.91
C ILE A 103 12.12 -23.48 -10.67
N PRO A 104 12.78 -22.52 -11.33
CA PRO A 104 14.23 -22.29 -11.38
C PRO A 104 14.80 -21.77 -10.05
N SER A 105 16.10 -21.94 -9.84
CA SER A 105 16.77 -21.65 -8.56
C SER A 105 16.66 -20.20 -8.09
N PHE A 106 16.62 -19.24 -9.02
CA PHE A 106 16.49 -17.81 -8.69
C PHE A 106 15.18 -17.47 -7.96
N GLY A 107 14.17 -18.35 -8.00
CA GLY A 107 12.91 -18.15 -7.27
C GLY A 107 13.13 -18.02 -5.76
N TYR A 108 14.12 -18.73 -5.21
CA TYR A 108 14.50 -18.65 -3.80
C TYR A 108 14.85 -17.21 -3.39
N GLU A 109 15.75 -16.57 -4.12
CA GLU A 109 16.20 -15.21 -3.82
C GLU A 109 15.06 -14.19 -3.96
N ARG A 110 14.18 -14.37 -4.95
CA ARG A 110 13.02 -13.48 -5.16
C ARG A 110 11.99 -13.59 -4.04
N GLU A 111 11.71 -14.80 -3.57
CA GLU A 111 10.76 -15.02 -2.47
C GLU A 111 11.32 -14.43 -1.16
N LEU A 112 12.61 -14.64 -0.88
CA LEU A 112 13.25 -14.07 0.30
C LEU A 112 13.25 -12.54 0.26
N ASP A 113 13.61 -11.94 -0.87
CA ASP A 113 13.57 -10.49 -1.05
C ASP A 113 12.15 -9.93 -0.85
N TRP A 114 11.13 -10.61 -1.39
CA TRP A 114 9.74 -10.23 -1.17
C TRP A 114 9.36 -10.29 0.32
N LEU A 115 9.69 -11.38 1.02
CA LEU A 115 9.37 -11.53 2.43
C LEU A 115 10.09 -10.49 3.30
N LEU A 116 11.35 -10.16 3.01
CA LEU A 116 12.12 -9.15 3.73
C LEU A 116 11.51 -7.75 3.62
N ASN A 117 10.98 -7.40 2.45
CA ASN A 117 10.43 -6.07 2.17
C ASN A 117 8.90 -5.98 2.37
N MET A 118 8.22 -7.11 2.53
CA MET A 118 6.78 -7.20 2.74
C MET A 118 6.40 -6.56 4.08
N HIS A 119 5.34 -5.76 4.07
CA HIS A 119 4.68 -5.22 5.25
C HIS A 119 3.51 -6.12 5.68
N ASP A 120 2.74 -5.72 6.69
CA ASP A 120 1.51 -6.43 7.07
C ASP A 120 0.59 -6.63 5.85
N TRP A 121 0.08 -7.84 5.72
CA TRP A 121 -0.60 -8.27 4.51
C TRP A 121 -2.06 -7.84 4.54
N MET A 122 -2.42 -6.83 3.73
CA MET A 122 -3.81 -6.43 3.53
C MET A 122 -4.60 -7.52 2.77
N ILE A 123 -5.56 -8.13 3.46
CA ILE A 123 -6.37 -9.23 2.91
C ILE A 123 -7.77 -8.79 2.47
N SER A 124 -8.32 -7.72 3.03
CA SER A 124 -9.63 -7.23 2.60
C SER A 124 -9.58 -6.55 1.24
N LYS A 125 -10.70 -6.65 0.53
CA LYS A 125 -10.97 -6.00 -0.75
C LYS A 125 -12.43 -5.57 -0.79
N LYS A 126 -12.69 -4.32 -1.19
CA LYS A 126 -14.04 -3.81 -1.43
C LYS A 126 -14.54 -4.27 -2.80
N ARG A 127 -15.02 -5.51 -2.89
CA ARG A 127 -15.46 -6.17 -4.12
C ARG A 127 -16.66 -7.08 -3.86
N TYR A 128 -17.50 -7.23 -4.88
CA TYR A 128 -18.65 -8.14 -4.84
C TYR A 128 -18.27 -9.60 -5.12
N TRP A 129 -17.20 -9.84 -5.90
CA TRP A 129 -16.74 -11.18 -6.25
C TRP A 129 -15.53 -11.58 -5.41
N GLY A 130 -15.68 -12.62 -4.59
CA GLY A 130 -14.64 -13.16 -3.72
C GLY A 130 -15.23 -13.92 -2.53
N LEU A 131 -14.37 -14.40 -1.65
CA LEU A 131 -14.79 -14.95 -0.36
C LEU A 131 -15.03 -13.81 0.63
N ALA A 132 -16.20 -13.79 1.26
CA ALA A 132 -16.51 -12.83 2.30
C ALA A 132 -15.66 -13.12 3.55
N LEU A 133 -15.15 -12.06 4.20
CA LEU A 133 -14.49 -12.20 5.49
C LEU A 133 -15.55 -12.50 6.56
N PRO A 134 -15.43 -13.61 7.32
CA PRO A 134 -16.44 -14.02 8.30
C PRO A 134 -16.30 -13.23 9.60
N ILE A 135 -16.50 -11.92 9.54
CA ILE A 135 -16.37 -10.98 10.65
C ILE A 135 -17.71 -10.27 10.82
N TYR A 136 -18.21 -10.26 12.05
CA TYR A 136 -19.52 -9.70 12.39
C TYR A 136 -19.34 -8.72 13.54
N ASP A 137 -19.72 -7.46 13.33
CA ASP A 137 -19.71 -6.46 14.38
C ASP A 137 -20.92 -6.64 15.30
N CYS A 138 -20.70 -6.47 16.60
CA CYS A 138 -21.81 -6.42 17.56
C CYS A 138 -22.61 -5.12 17.33
N PRO A 139 -23.96 -5.18 17.28
CA PRO A 139 -24.79 -3.99 17.19
C PRO A 139 -24.61 -3.03 18.36
#